data_AF-A0A7V8AK49-F1
#
_entry.id   AF-A0A7V8AK49-F1
#
_cell.length_a   1.000
_cell.length_b   1.000
_cell.length_c   1.000
_cell.angle_alpha   90.00
_cell.angle_beta   90.00
_cell.angle_gamma   90.00
#
_symmetry.space_group_name_H-M   'P 1'
#
loop_
_entity.id
_entity.type
_entity.pdbx_description
1 polymer ?
#
loop_
_entity_poly.entity_id
_entity_poly.type
_entity_poly.pdbx_seq_one_letter_code
_entity_poly.pdbx_strand_id
1 'polypeptide(L)' 'SGIKKNEDLPWEQRDHALFVAYAPEDNPRYAIAVVVEHGGSGSKAAAPIARDIMREVLRLDPVQTGTVDLAAFVAR' A
#
# COMPACT_ATOMS: atom_id res chain seq x y z
N SER A 1 -10.99 -2.73 -34.29
CA SER A 1 -10.77 -3.22 -32.92
C SER A 1 -9.29 -3.10 -32.62
N GLY A 2 -8.90 -2.23 -31.70
CA GLY A 2 -7.51 -1.96 -31.35
C GLY A 2 -7.42 -1.60 -29.88
N ILE A 3 -6.26 -1.82 -29.27
CA ILE A 3 -6.00 -1.44 -27.88
C ILE A 3 -6.05 0.09 -27.80
N LYS A 4 -7.07 0.63 -27.12
CA LYS A 4 -7.16 2.07 -26.82
C LYS A 4 -6.32 2.34 -25.58
N LYS A 5 -5.64 3.48 -25.53
CA LYS A 5 -4.97 3.90 -24.30
C LYS A 5 -6.03 4.32 -23.28
N ASN A 6 -5.73 4.15 -22.01
CA ASN A 6 -6.66 4.49 -20.94
C ASN A 6 -7.03 5.99 -20.95
N GLU A 7 -6.11 6.88 -21.36
CA GLU A 7 -6.38 8.32 -21.44
C GLU A 7 -7.39 8.67 -22.55
N ASP A 8 -7.48 7.83 -23.58
CA ASP A 8 -8.36 8.02 -24.75
C ASP A 8 -9.79 7.51 -24.50
N LEU A 9 -10.04 6.84 -23.37
CA LEU A 9 -11.37 6.36 -22.99
C LEU A 9 -12.21 7.47 -22.35
N PRO A 10 -13.55 7.46 -22.57
CA PRO A 10 -14.48 8.22 -21.75
C PRO A 10 -14.23 7.98 -20.27
N TRP A 11 -14.40 9.01 -19.45
CA TRP A 11 -14.04 8.97 -18.03
C TRP A 11 -14.63 7.74 -17.32
N GLU A 12 -15.91 7.47 -17.53
CA GLU A 12 -16.67 6.36 -16.95
C GLU A 12 -16.18 4.96 -17.37
N GLN A 13 -15.36 4.87 -18.42
CA GLN A 13 -14.76 3.63 -18.91
C GLN A 13 -13.29 3.48 -18.55
N ARG A 14 -12.68 4.48 -17.89
CA ARG A 14 -11.26 4.43 -17.53
C ARG A 14 -11.01 3.44 -16.39
N ASP A 15 -9.92 2.71 -16.50
CA ASP A 15 -9.49 1.72 -15.52
C ASP A 15 -9.25 2.35 -14.14
N HIS A 16 -9.71 1.66 -13.09
CA HIS A 16 -9.37 1.97 -11.71
C HIS A 16 -8.01 1.39 -11.36
N ALA A 17 -7.21 2.11 -10.57
CA ALA A 17 -5.99 1.54 -10.02
C ALA A 17 -6.32 0.78 -8.73
N LEU A 18 -6.07 -0.52 -8.74
CA LEU A 18 -6.33 -1.42 -7.62
C LEU A 18 -5.01 -1.97 -7.08
N PHE A 19 -4.89 -2.05 -5.75
CA PHE A 19 -3.77 -2.73 -5.11
C PHE A 19 -4.19 -3.32 -3.77
N VAL A 20 -3.74 -4.54 -3.47
CA VAL A 20 -3.93 -5.20 -2.19
C VAL A 20 -2.60 -5.74 -1.68
N ALA A 21 -2.38 -5.68 -0.37
CA ALA A 21 -1.18 -6.21 0.27
C ALA A 21 -1.46 -6.60 1.71
N TYR A 22 -0.52 -7.35 2.29
CA TYR A 22 -0.46 -7.63 3.71
C TYR A 22 0.98 -7.44 4.22
N ALA A 23 1.12 -7.18 5.53
CA ALA A 23 2.42 -7.11 6.19
C ALA A 23 2.31 -7.37 7.70
N PRO A 24 3.41 -7.73 8.39
CA PRO A 24 4.70 -8.19 7.86
C PRO A 24 4.61 -9.47 7.00
N GLU A 25 5.66 -9.82 6.24
CA GLU A 25 5.66 -11.01 5.37
C GLU A 25 5.66 -12.32 6.19
N ASP A 26 6.56 -12.44 7.16
CA ASP A 26 6.76 -13.67 7.94
C ASP A 26 5.62 -13.96 8.93
N ASN A 27 5.01 -12.91 9.48
CA ASN A 27 3.89 -13.01 10.41
C ASN A 27 2.86 -11.91 10.09
N PRO A 28 1.99 -12.13 9.09
CA PRO A 28 1.02 -11.12 8.63
C PRO A 28 0.04 -10.71 9.72
N ARG A 29 -0.12 -9.39 9.91
CA ARG A 29 -1.03 -8.82 10.92
C ARG A 29 -1.93 -7.73 10.38
N TYR A 30 -1.49 -7.06 9.32
CA TYR A 30 -2.19 -5.97 8.68
C TYR A 30 -2.44 -6.33 7.22
N ALA A 31 -3.63 -6.00 6.72
CA ALA A 31 -3.99 -6.08 5.32
C ALA A 31 -4.50 -4.71 4.86
N ILE A 32 -4.27 -4.39 3.59
CA ILE A 32 -4.70 -3.15 2.97
C ILE A 32 -5.27 -3.43 1.58
N ALA A 33 -6.33 -2.70 1.24
CA ALA A 33 -6.87 -2.60 -0.11
C ALA A 33 -6.99 -1.12 -0.48
N VAL A 34 -6.44 -0.73 -1.62
CA VAL A 34 -6.47 0.63 -2.14
C VAL A 34 -7.14 0.61 -3.50
N VAL A 35 -8.13 1.51 -3.66
CA VAL A 35 -8.80 1.78 -4.91
C VAL A 35 -8.61 3.26 -5.22
N VAL A 36 -8.10 3.56 -6.42
CA VAL A 36 -8.06 4.92 -6.96
C VAL A 36 -8.93 4.96 -8.19
N GLU A 37 -10.05 5.68 -8.09
CA GLU A 37 -10.99 5.84 -9.19
C GLU A 37 -10.28 6.48 -10.40
N HIS A 38 -10.48 5.87 -11.58
CA HIS A 38 -9.83 6.23 -12.83
C HIS A 38 -8.30 6.43 -12.76
N GLY A 39 -7.64 5.83 -11.76
CA GLY A 39 -6.19 5.94 -11.54
C GLY A 39 -5.35 5.12 -12.52
N GLY A 40 -5.98 4.32 -13.38
CA GLY A 40 -5.31 3.47 -14.36
C GLY A 40 -4.53 2.34 -13.70
N SER A 41 -3.21 2.49 -13.62
CA SER A 41 -2.33 1.40 -13.23
C SER A 41 -2.23 1.23 -11.71
N GLY A 42 -2.60 0.05 -11.22
CA GLY A 42 -2.44 -0.35 -9.82
C GLY A 42 -1.02 -0.17 -9.28
N SER A 43 0.00 -0.57 -10.04
CA SER A 43 1.40 -0.45 -9.62
C SER A 43 1.94 0.99 -9.64
N LYS A 44 1.38 1.88 -10.46
CA LYS A 44 1.82 3.28 -10.54
C LYS A 44 1.09 4.21 -9.57
N ALA A 45 -0.22 3.97 -9.35
CA ALA A 45 -1.06 4.87 -8.55
C ALA A 45 -1.40 4.28 -7.18
N ALA A 46 -1.98 3.07 -7.11
CA ALA A 46 -2.47 2.50 -5.85
C ALA A 46 -1.35 1.89 -4.98
N ALA A 47 -0.34 1.25 -5.57
CA ALA A 47 0.72 0.58 -4.84
C ALA A 47 1.62 1.53 -4.02
N PRO A 48 2.05 2.71 -4.52
CA PRO A 48 2.81 3.66 -3.72
C PRO A 48 2.04 4.19 -2.51
N ILE A 49 0.73 4.41 -2.65
CA ILE A 49 -0.16 4.82 -1.55
C ILE A 49 -0.20 3.71 -0.49
N ALA A 50 -0.44 2.46 -0.92
CA ALA A 50 -0.47 1.32 -0.02
C ALA A 50 0.87 1.13 0.71
N ARG A 51 1.99 1.31 0.02
CA ARG A 51 3.35 1.26 0.60
C ARG A 51 3.52 2.28 1.71
N ASP A 52 3.17 3.55 1.46
CA ASP A 52 3.41 4.63 2.42
C ASP A 52 2.54 4.45 3.68
N ILE A 53 1.28 4.04 3.50
CA ILE A 53 0.38 3.69 4.60
C ILE A 53 0.94 2.50 5.39
N MET A 54 1.28 1.39 4.70
CA MET A 54 1.74 0.19 5.38
C MET A 54 3.08 0.42 6.10
N ARG A 55 3.96 1.25 5.55
CA ARG A 55 5.20 1.66 6.21
C ARG A 55 4.93 2.34 7.55
N GLU A 56 3.95 3.24 7.58
CA GLU A 56 3.60 3.96 8.80
C GLU A 56 2.87 3.06 9.80
N VAL A 57 1.99 2.17 9.32
CA VAL A 57 1.34 1.15 10.15
C VAL A 57 2.38 0.28 10.86
N LEU A 58 3.39 -0.20 10.14
CA LEU A 58 4.47 -1.01 10.72
C LEU A 58 5.35 -0.21 11.69
N ARG A 59 5.63 1.07 11.41
CA ARG A 59 6.37 1.95 12.32
C ARG A 59 5.65 2.14 13.66
N LEU A 60 4.31 2.17 13.61
CA LEU A 60 3.43 2.35 14.78
C LEU A 60 3.01 1.02 15.42
N ASP A 61 3.50 -0.13 14.94
CA ASP A 61 3.10 -1.44 15.48
C ASP A 61 3.59 -1.59 16.92
N PRO A 62 2.68 -1.62 17.92
CA PRO A 62 3.07 -1.65 19.33
C PRO A 62 3.81 -2.92 19.73
N VAL A 63 3.65 -4.02 18.99
CA VAL A 63 4.37 -5.28 19.26
C VAL A 63 5.83 -5.17 18.84
N GLN A 64 6.14 -4.42 17.77
CA GLN A 64 7.52 -4.10 17.42
C GLN A 64 8.08 -3.00 18.32
N THR A 65 7.31 -1.95 18.61
CA THR A 65 7.79 -0.83 19.45
C THR A 65 8.29 -1.32 20.83
N GLY A 66 7.61 -2.29 21.45
CA GLY A 66 8.04 -2.84 22.75
C GLY A 66 9.36 -3.60 22.74
N THR A 67 9.79 -4.17 21.59
CA THR A 67 11.07 -4.88 21.49
C THR A 67 12.23 -3.96 21.13
N VAL A 68 12.01 -2.96 20.26
CA VAL A 68 13.04 -1.96 19.91
C VAL A 68 13.27 -0.91 20.99
N ASP A 69 12.24 -0.48 21.73
CA ASP A 69 12.43 0.51 22.82
C ASP A 69 13.29 -0.05 23.96
N LEU A 70 13.16 -1.34 24.29
CA LEU A 70 13.97 -1.95 25.34
C LEU A 70 15.44 -2.10 24.92
N ALA A 71 15.69 -2.50 23.68
CA ALA A 71 17.05 -2.57 23.13
C ALA A 71 17.71 -1.19 23.02
N ALA A 72 16.96 -0.17 22.62
CA ALA A 72 17.45 1.21 22.54
C ALA A 72 17.64 1.87 23.92
N PHE A 73 16.83 1.50 24.92
CA PHE A 73 16.95 1.96 26.30
C PHE A 73 18.14 1.33 27.03
N VAL A 74 18.41 0.04 26.83
CA VAL A 74 19.54 -0.67 27.46
C VAL A 74 20.90 -0.31 26.83
N ALA A 75 20.91 0.21 25.60
CA ALA A 75 22.12 0.65 24.90
C ALA A 75 22.55 2.11 25.20
N ARG A 76 21.89 2.78 26.15
CA ARG A 76 22.26 4.11 26.69
C ARG A 76 22.75 3.98 28.13
#